data_AF-A0A958NJ31-F1
#
_entry.id   AF-A0A958NJ31-F1
#
_cell.length_a   1.000
_cell.length_b   1.000
_cell.length_c   1.000
_cell.angle_alpha   90.00
_cell.angle_beta   90.00
_cell.angle_gamma   90.00
#
_symmetry.space_group_name_H-M   'P 1'
#
loop_
_entity.id
_entity.type
_entity.pdbx_description
1 polymer ?
#
loop_
_entity_poly.entity_id
_entity_poly.type
_entity_poly.pdbx_seq_one_letter_code
_entity_poly.pdbx_strand_id
1 'polypeptide(L)'
;MSDDFDLLETNSQEKPEKVDVNWGKAIDQMKSKLAQEDDPESRQKILNATLDNVVDMAEKDRTTLLDAIKDLTDYQDEVGIMFEGFSALNAAEQKIIDDAVKRLERAKVELEDAKAKPDTWWNNLWGRKSKIKKAEDELAAAQKQRDGADNKAKAMFQQRIETADVQTLLNELSFKSQAAIKRLKDRELEIK
;
A
#
# COMPACT_ATOMS: atom_id res chain seq x y z
N MET A 1 -3.70 16.96 17.82
CA MET A 1 -2.59 17.51 17.03
C MET A 1 -2.28 16.43 16.01
N SER A 2 -2.90 16.56 14.85
CA SER A 2 -2.68 15.70 13.69
C SER A 2 -1.30 16.05 13.16
N ASP A 3 -0.37 15.12 13.25
CA ASP A 3 0.77 15.11 12.35
C ASP A 3 0.20 14.80 10.97
N ASP A 4 -0.24 15.86 10.28
CA ASP A 4 -0.52 15.79 8.86
C ASP A 4 0.78 15.32 8.20
N PHE A 5 0.74 14.09 7.73
CA PHE A 5 1.80 13.40 7.03
C PHE A 5 2.10 14.20 5.77
N ASP A 6 3.08 15.10 5.85
CA ASP A 6 3.46 16.04 4.80
C ASP A 6 4.15 15.29 3.64
N LEU A 7 3.31 14.72 2.78
CA LEU A 7 3.67 13.97 1.58
C LEU A 7 4.09 14.88 0.41
N LEU A 8 4.44 16.14 0.69
CA LEU A 8 4.87 17.13 -0.31
C LEU A 8 6.28 17.68 -0.10
N GLU A 9 6.99 17.30 0.97
CA GLU A 9 8.39 17.72 1.17
C GLU A 9 9.44 16.77 0.56
N THR A 10 9.05 15.79 -0.24
CA THR A 10 10.01 15.08 -1.11
C THR A 10 10.28 15.88 -2.38
N ASN A 11 11.12 16.89 -2.22
CA ASN A 11 12.10 17.34 -3.22
C ASN A 11 11.58 17.70 -4.63
N SER A 12 10.46 18.42 -4.71
CA SER A 12 9.92 18.97 -5.99
C SER A 12 10.78 20.07 -6.64
N GLN A 13 12.04 20.28 -6.20
CA GLN A 13 12.93 21.31 -6.76
C GLN A 13 14.00 20.78 -7.72
N GLU A 14 14.23 19.47 -7.79
CA GLU A 14 15.05 18.91 -8.85
C GLU A 14 14.14 18.53 -10.02
N LYS A 15 14.03 19.43 -11.01
CA LYS A 15 13.60 19.03 -12.35
C LYS A 15 14.53 17.87 -12.76
N PRO A 16 14.00 16.65 -13.01
CA PRO A 16 14.85 15.58 -13.51
C PRO A 16 15.47 16.09 -14.81
N GLU A 17 16.79 16.17 -14.82
CA GLU A 17 17.57 16.57 -15.97
C GLU A 17 17.09 15.68 -17.13
N LYS A 18 16.49 16.28 -18.16
CA LYS A 18 16.10 15.53 -19.36
C LYS A 18 17.37 14.91 -19.91
N VAL A 19 17.54 13.62 -19.68
CA VAL A 19 18.59 12.85 -20.34
C VAL A 19 18.15 12.70 -21.79
N ASP A 20 18.48 13.70 -22.61
CA ASP A 20 18.24 13.71 -24.05
C ASP A 20 19.23 12.73 -24.70
N VAL A 21 18.89 11.44 -24.67
CA VAL A 21 19.68 10.39 -25.31
C VAL A 21 19.41 10.45 -26.81
N ASN A 22 20.08 11.38 -27.49
CA ASN A 22 19.83 11.64 -28.91
C ASN A 22 20.68 10.72 -29.80
N TRP A 23 20.27 9.45 -29.89
CA TRP A 23 20.91 8.41 -30.70
C TRP A 23 21.15 8.82 -32.15
N GLY A 24 20.17 9.51 -32.75
CA GLY A 24 20.26 10.04 -34.11
C GLY A 24 21.43 11.02 -34.28
N LYS A 25 21.60 11.94 -33.33
CA LYS A 25 22.67 12.93 -33.37
C LYS A 25 24.06 12.31 -33.27
N ALA A 26 24.24 11.27 -32.46
CA ALA A 26 25.53 10.58 -32.34
C ALA A 26 25.90 9.83 -33.63
N ILE A 27 24.93 9.16 -34.25
CA ILE A 27 25.10 8.47 -35.53
C ILE A 27 25.34 9.47 -36.67
N ASP A 28 24.64 10.60 -36.68
CA ASP A 28 24.81 11.63 -37.71
C ASP A 28 26.17 12.34 -37.58
N GLN A 29 26.64 12.58 -36.36
CA GLN A 29 28.00 13.07 -36.13
C GLN A 29 29.06 12.07 -36.59
N MET A 30 28.85 10.76 -36.36
CA MET A 30 29.74 9.71 -36.85
C MET A 30 29.78 9.68 -38.38
N LYS A 31 28.61 9.69 -39.04
CA LYS A 31 28.50 9.73 -40.50
C LYS A 31 29.19 10.97 -41.08
N SER A 32 29.01 12.13 -40.46
CA SER A 32 29.66 13.37 -40.87
C SER A 32 31.18 13.29 -40.77
N LYS A 33 31.73 12.68 -39.70
CA LYS A 33 33.18 12.51 -39.52
C LYS A 33 33.76 11.47 -40.49
N LEU A 34 33.03 10.37 -40.74
CA LEU A 34 33.40 9.33 -41.71
C LEU A 34 33.39 9.84 -43.15
N ALA A 35 32.54 10.82 -43.49
CA ALA A 35 32.47 11.40 -44.83
C ALA A 35 33.64 12.37 -45.12
N GLN A 36 34.36 12.84 -44.10
CA GLN A 36 35.47 13.79 -44.22
C GLN A 36 36.84 13.14 -44.08
N GLU A 37 36.90 11.88 -43.67
CA GLU A 37 38.14 11.17 -43.36
C GLU A 37 38.32 10.02 -44.35
N ASP A 38 39.42 9.95 -45.10
CA ASP A 38 39.66 8.89 -46.09
C ASP A 38 40.63 7.80 -45.59
N ASP A 39 41.32 8.05 -44.49
CA ASP A 39 42.28 7.12 -43.90
C ASP A 39 41.59 5.95 -43.15
N PRO A 40 41.87 4.68 -43.51
CA PRO A 40 41.22 3.51 -42.92
C PRO A 40 41.40 3.38 -41.40
N GLU A 41 42.58 3.71 -40.85
CA GLU A 41 42.83 3.63 -39.41
C GLU A 41 42.05 4.72 -38.64
N SER A 42 42.01 5.93 -39.19
CA SER A 42 41.27 7.05 -38.61
C SER A 42 39.76 6.81 -38.64
N ARG A 43 39.24 6.22 -39.73
CA ARG A 43 37.84 5.74 -39.81
C ARG A 43 37.52 4.69 -38.74
N GLN A 44 38.42 3.73 -38.52
CA GLN A 44 38.25 2.69 -37.50
C GLN A 44 38.23 3.29 -36.08
N LYS A 45 39.10 4.27 -35.80
CA LYS A 45 39.07 5.01 -34.52
C LYS A 45 37.76 5.78 -34.31
N ILE A 46 37.25 6.43 -35.34
CA ILE A 46 35.95 7.15 -35.28
C ILE A 46 34.80 6.17 -35.02
N LEU A 47 34.80 5.01 -35.68
CA LEU A 47 33.81 3.96 -35.47
C LEU A 47 33.87 3.40 -34.05
N ASN A 48 35.05 3.07 -33.53
CA ASN A 48 35.22 2.55 -32.18
C ASN A 48 34.79 3.58 -31.11
N ALA A 49 35.21 4.84 -31.26
CA ALA A 49 34.82 5.91 -30.33
C ALA A 49 33.32 6.21 -30.35
N THR A 50 32.67 6.05 -31.52
CA THR A 50 31.20 6.18 -31.60
C THR A 50 30.52 4.96 -30.99
N LEU A 51 31.03 3.75 -31.21
CA LEU A 51 30.52 2.54 -30.59
C LEU A 51 30.58 2.64 -29.07
N ASP A 52 31.70 3.08 -28.51
CA ASP A 52 31.87 3.29 -27.07
C ASP A 52 30.86 4.31 -26.54
N ASN A 53 30.67 5.44 -27.22
CA ASN A 53 29.68 6.46 -26.84
C ASN A 53 28.24 5.90 -26.89
N VAL A 54 27.90 5.16 -27.95
CA VAL A 54 26.60 4.48 -28.12
C VAL A 54 26.38 3.44 -27.01
N VAL A 55 27.42 2.70 -26.61
CA VAL A 55 27.35 1.76 -25.48
C VAL A 55 27.12 2.51 -24.16
N ASP A 56 27.87 3.58 -23.88
CA ASP A 56 27.69 4.41 -22.68
C ASP A 56 26.28 5.01 -22.60
N MET A 57 25.75 5.46 -23.74
CA MET A 57 24.36 5.95 -23.85
C MET A 57 23.35 4.83 -23.59
N ALA A 58 23.61 3.61 -24.05
CA ALA A 58 22.75 2.44 -23.80
C ALA A 58 22.71 2.08 -22.32
N GLU A 59 23.86 2.10 -21.65
CA GLU A 59 23.99 1.79 -20.24
C GLU A 59 23.29 2.82 -19.36
N LYS A 60 23.43 4.11 -19.69
CA LYS A 60 22.68 5.18 -19.02
C LYS A 60 21.19 5.04 -19.21
N ASP A 61 20.74 4.83 -20.45
CA ASP A 61 19.31 4.69 -20.73
C ASP A 61 18.70 3.49 -20.02
N ARG A 62 19.40 2.34 -20.02
CA ARG A 62 19.03 1.16 -19.24
C ARG A 62 18.91 1.46 -17.75
N THR A 63 19.86 2.19 -17.18
CA THR A 63 19.88 2.52 -15.75
C THR A 63 18.68 3.41 -15.41
N THR A 64 18.44 4.47 -16.18
CA THR A 64 17.29 5.36 -15.99
C THR A 64 15.96 4.64 -16.21
N LEU A 65 15.87 3.67 -17.14
CA LEU A 65 14.68 2.82 -17.29
C LEU A 65 14.45 1.93 -16.06
N LEU A 66 15.51 1.34 -15.51
CA LEU A 66 15.41 0.54 -14.28
C LEU A 66 14.94 1.37 -13.10
N ASP A 67 15.44 2.60 -12.95
CA ASP A 67 14.99 3.52 -11.89
C ASP A 67 13.51 3.88 -12.06
N ALA A 68 13.07 4.21 -13.28
CA ALA A 68 11.66 4.50 -13.54
C ALA A 68 10.72 3.30 -13.31
N ILE A 69 11.18 2.07 -13.61
CA ILE A 69 10.44 0.83 -13.33
C ILE A 69 10.38 0.58 -11.82
N LYS A 70 11.48 0.83 -11.10
CA LYS A 70 11.52 0.71 -9.65
C LYS A 70 10.55 1.69 -8.99
N ASP A 71 10.58 2.96 -9.38
CA ASP A 71 9.63 3.97 -8.89
C ASP A 71 8.18 3.49 -9.11
N LEU A 72 7.87 2.99 -10.31
CA LEU A 72 6.55 2.43 -10.63
C LEU A 72 6.16 1.24 -9.77
N THR A 73 7.11 0.38 -9.43
CA THR A 73 6.89 -0.80 -8.58
C THR A 73 6.65 -0.38 -7.14
N ASP A 74 7.47 0.53 -6.61
CA ASP A 74 7.30 1.11 -5.28
C ASP A 74 5.91 1.78 -5.16
N TYR A 75 5.48 2.52 -6.20
CA TYR A 75 4.12 3.07 -6.27
C TYR A 75 3.04 1.99 -6.30
N GLN A 76 3.22 0.89 -7.02
CA GLN A 76 2.26 -0.21 -7.03
C GLN A 76 2.13 -0.87 -5.65
N ASP A 77 3.23 -1.04 -4.95
CA ASP A 77 3.26 -1.63 -3.61
C ASP A 77 2.57 -0.72 -2.58
N GLU A 78 2.87 0.58 -2.57
CA GLU A 78 2.21 1.56 -1.70
C GLU A 78 0.69 1.57 -1.90
N VAL A 79 0.26 1.47 -3.14
CA VAL A 79 -1.15 1.43 -3.52
C VAL A 79 -1.80 0.13 -3.08
N GLY A 80 -1.11 -0.99 -3.21
CA GLY A 80 -1.54 -2.27 -2.68
C GLY A 80 -1.78 -2.19 -1.18
N ILE A 81 -0.84 -1.61 -0.43
CA ILE A 81 -0.95 -1.43 1.03
C ILE A 81 -2.15 -0.56 1.40
N MET A 82 -2.38 0.55 0.70
CA MET A 82 -3.56 1.39 0.93
C MET A 82 -4.85 0.61 0.66
N PHE A 83 -4.92 -0.13 -0.45
CA PHE A 83 -6.11 -0.91 -0.80
C PHE A 83 -6.40 -2.01 0.21
N GLU A 84 -5.38 -2.70 0.71
CA GLU A 84 -5.51 -3.69 1.78
C GLU A 84 -6.12 -3.05 3.04
N GLY A 85 -5.61 -1.89 3.45
CA GLY A 85 -6.14 -1.12 4.59
C GLY A 85 -7.59 -0.68 4.42
N PHE A 86 -8.03 -0.39 3.18
CA PHE A 86 -9.43 -0.11 2.89
C PHE A 86 -10.30 -1.36 2.84
N SER A 87 -9.77 -2.50 2.41
CA SER A 87 -10.53 -3.75 2.27
C SER A 87 -10.76 -4.51 3.58
N ALA A 88 -9.94 -4.23 4.61
CA ALA A 88 -10.00 -4.90 5.90
C ALA A 88 -10.65 -4.04 7.01
N LEU A 89 -11.12 -4.71 8.08
CA LEU A 89 -11.53 -4.01 9.30
C LEU A 89 -10.32 -3.32 9.93
N ASN A 90 -10.46 -2.05 10.32
CA ASN A 90 -9.40 -1.37 11.05
C ASN A 90 -9.40 -1.78 12.53
N ALA A 91 -8.40 -1.31 13.29
CA ALA A 91 -8.29 -1.62 14.71
C ALA A 91 -9.53 -1.22 15.54
N ALA A 92 -10.21 -0.12 15.19
CA ALA A 92 -11.39 0.33 15.93
C ALA A 92 -12.63 -0.55 15.65
N GLU A 93 -12.82 -0.96 14.41
CA GLU A 93 -13.89 -1.87 14.00
C GLU A 93 -13.65 -3.29 14.53
N GLN A 94 -12.42 -3.78 14.41
CA GLN A 94 -12.02 -5.09 14.93
C GLN A 94 -12.17 -5.16 16.45
N LYS A 95 -11.85 -4.07 17.16
CA LYS A 95 -12.02 -3.98 18.61
C LYS A 95 -13.46 -4.21 19.07
N ILE A 96 -14.48 -3.86 18.27
CA ILE A 96 -15.89 -4.14 18.61
C ILE A 96 -16.13 -5.65 18.71
N ILE A 97 -15.52 -6.41 17.82
CA ILE A 97 -15.59 -7.88 17.80
C ILE A 97 -14.78 -8.43 18.97
N ASP A 98 -13.54 -7.97 19.14
CA ASP A 98 -12.63 -8.46 20.18
C ASP A 98 -13.20 -8.23 21.60
N ASP A 99 -13.75 -7.05 21.87
CA ASP A 99 -14.36 -6.72 23.16
C ASP A 99 -15.60 -7.60 23.43
N ALA A 100 -16.38 -7.91 22.39
CA ALA A 100 -17.56 -8.76 22.51
C ALA A 100 -17.17 -10.24 22.75
N VAL A 101 -16.14 -10.74 22.06
CA VAL A 101 -15.57 -12.07 22.30
C VAL A 101 -15.04 -12.18 23.72
N LYS A 102 -14.24 -11.20 24.15
CA LYS A 102 -13.67 -11.19 25.50
C LYS A 102 -14.73 -11.11 26.59
N ARG A 103 -15.81 -10.36 26.38
CA ARG A 103 -16.96 -10.33 27.31
C ARG A 103 -17.66 -11.69 27.36
N LEU A 104 -17.89 -12.32 26.20
CA LEU A 104 -18.52 -13.63 26.12
C LEU A 104 -17.70 -14.70 26.85
N GLU A 105 -16.38 -14.72 26.67
CA GLU A 105 -15.48 -15.64 27.37
C GLU A 105 -15.50 -15.44 28.88
N ARG A 106 -15.44 -14.19 29.35
CA ARG A 106 -15.57 -13.88 30.79
C ARG A 106 -16.89 -14.37 31.36
N ALA A 107 -18.00 -14.12 30.67
CA ALA A 107 -19.32 -14.56 31.12
C ALA A 107 -19.44 -16.10 31.18
N LYS A 108 -18.78 -16.83 30.26
CA LYS A 108 -18.70 -18.30 30.32
C LYS A 108 -17.96 -18.77 31.56
N VAL A 109 -16.78 -18.20 31.82
CA VAL A 109 -15.97 -18.53 33.01
C VAL A 109 -16.72 -18.22 34.30
N GLU A 110 -17.36 -17.05 34.40
CA GLU A 110 -18.15 -16.68 35.58
C GLU A 110 -19.33 -17.62 35.83
N LEU A 111 -19.98 -18.11 34.76
CA LEU A 111 -21.04 -19.11 34.88
C LEU A 111 -20.50 -20.46 35.33
N GLU A 112 -19.36 -20.90 34.79
CA GLU A 112 -18.69 -22.13 35.21
C GLU A 112 -18.28 -22.07 36.68
N ASP A 113 -17.65 -20.97 37.11
CA ASP A 113 -17.27 -20.73 38.51
C ASP A 113 -18.48 -20.69 39.45
N ALA A 114 -19.59 -20.08 39.00
CA ALA A 114 -20.83 -20.05 39.77
C ALA A 114 -21.44 -21.45 39.92
N LYS A 115 -21.37 -22.30 38.88
CA LYS A 115 -21.87 -23.67 38.87
C LYS A 115 -20.97 -24.64 39.64
N ALA A 116 -19.65 -24.43 39.62
CA ALA A 116 -18.67 -25.24 40.32
C ALA A 116 -18.80 -25.18 41.86
N LYS A 117 -19.43 -24.13 42.40
CA LYS A 117 -19.70 -24.05 43.85
C LYS A 117 -20.65 -25.17 44.28
N PRO A 118 -20.29 -25.95 45.32
CA PRO A 118 -21.07 -27.11 45.72
C PRO A 118 -22.46 -26.72 46.24
N ASP A 119 -23.44 -27.59 46.00
CA ASP A 119 -24.82 -27.41 46.45
C ASP A 119 -24.97 -27.75 47.93
N THR A 120 -24.68 -26.78 48.79
CA THR A 120 -24.80 -26.91 50.24
C THR A 120 -25.80 -25.92 50.80
N TRP A 121 -26.42 -26.26 51.94
CA TRP A 121 -27.38 -25.40 52.61
C TRP A 121 -26.81 -24.00 52.91
N TRP A 122 -25.53 -23.92 53.29
CA TRP A 122 -24.81 -22.67 53.51
C TRP A 122 -24.67 -21.87 52.20
N ASN A 123 -24.22 -22.49 51.11
CA ASN A 123 -24.07 -21.79 49.82
C ASN A 123 -25.42 -21.31 49.25
N ASN A 124 -26.50 -22.05 49.51
CA ASN A 124 -27.85 -21.66 49.12
C ASN A 124 -28.37 -20.47 49.95
N LEU A 125 -28.06 -20.43 51.26
CA LEU A 125 -28.38 -19.30 52.13
C LEU A 125 -27.67 -18.00 51.69
N TRP A 126 -26.43 -18.12 51.21
CA TRP A 126 -25.64 -17.01 50.65
C TRP A 126 -25.93 -16.73 49.15
N GLY A 127 -27.04 -17.26 48.62
CA GLY A 127 -27.58 -16.83 47.33
C GLY A 127 -26.93 -17.47 46.10
N ARG A 128 -26.39 -18.70 46.20
CA ARG A 128 -25.83 -19.45 45.05
C ARG A 128 -26.76 -19.45 43.82
N LYS A 129 -28.04 -19.76 44.00
CA LYS A 129 -29.03 -19.77 42.89
C LYS A 129 -29.16 -18.40 42.20
N SER A 130 -29.13 -17.31 42.98
CA SER A 130 -29.19 -15.95 42.45
C SER A 130 -27.92 -15.62 41.65
N LYS A 131 -26.74 -16.04 42.13
CA LYS A 131 -25.46 -15.85 41.44
C LYS A 131 -25.39 -16.61 40.12
N ILE A 132 -25.86 -17.87 40.09
CA ILE A 132 -25.95 -18.66 38.86
C ILE A 132 -26.89 -17.97 37.86
N LYS A 133 -28.09 -17.58 38.31
CA LYS A 133 -29.05 -16.89 37.44
C LYS A 133 -28.49 -15.60 36.85
N LYS A 134 -27.81 -14.77 37.65
CA LYS A 134 -27.13 -13.56 37.16
C LYS A 134 -26.06 -13.87 36.11
N ALA A 135 -25.27 -14.92 36.31
CA ALA A 135 -24.26 -15.33 35.33
C ALA A 135 -24.89 -15.89 34.04
N GLU A 136 -26.05 -16.57 34.12
CA GLU A 136 -26.82 -16.99 32.94
C GLU A 136 -27.38 -15.80 32.18
N ASP A 137 -27.94 -14.81 32.88
CA ASP A 137 -28.45 -13.57 32.29
C ASP A 137 -27.31 -12.77 31.61
N GLU A 138 -26.15 -12.67 32.26
CA GLU A 138 -24.96 -12.00 31.71
C GLU A 138 -24.39 -12.75 30.50
N LEU A 139 -24.36 -14.08 30.53
CA LEU A 139 -23.94 -14.90 29.38
C LEU A 139 -24.89 -14.69 28.19
N ALA A 140 -26.21 -14.67 28.42
CA ALA A 140 -27.19 -14.42 27.37
C ALA A 140 -27.04 -13.01 26.78
N ALA A 141 -26.79 -12.00 27.62
CA ALA A 141 -26.52 -10.63 27.18
C ALA A 141 -25.22 -10.52 26.38
N ALA A 142 -24.14 -11.15 26.84
CA ALA A 142 -22.86 -11.18 26.15
C ALA A 142 -22.93 -11.92 24.80
N GLN A 143 -23.68 -13.03 24.74
CA GLN A 143 -23.93 -13.75 23.50
C GLN A 143 -24.67 -12.88 22.48
N LYS A 144 -25.75 -12.22 22.90
CA LYS A 144 -26.48 -11.28 22.04
C LYS A 144 -25.61 -10.13 21.55
N GLN A 145 -24.72 -9.60 22.41
CA GLN A 145 -23.78 -8.55 22.02
C GLN A 145 -22.78 -9.05 20.98
N ARG A 146 -22.21 -10.25 21.17
CA ARG A 146 -21.30 -10.86 20.20
C ARG A 146 -21.99 -11.09 18.87
N ASP A 147 -23.20 -11.61 18.86
CA ASP A 147 -23.92 -11.90 17.62
C ASP A 147 -24.27 -10.61 16.83
N GLY A 148 -24.36 -9.47 17.53
CA GLY A 148 -24.52 -8.16 16.90
C GLY A 148 -23.20 -7.45 16.55
N ALA A 149 -22.05 -7.92 17.07
CA ALA A 149 -20.77 -7.24 16.93
C ALA A 149 -20.28 -7.24 15.47
N ASP A 150 -20.42 -8.38 14.77
CA ASP A 150 -20.02 -8.50 13.36
C ASP A 150 -20.80 -7.53 12.46
N ASN A 151 -22.11 -7.41 12.68
CA ASN A 151 -22.96 -6.49 11.91
C ASN A 151 -22.62 -5.03 12.21
N LYS A 152 -22.28 -4.72 13.47
CA LYS A 152 -21.86 -3.38 13.88
C LYS A 152 -20.51 -2.99 13.29
N ALA A 153 -19.54 -3.90 13.31
CA ALA A 153 -18.23 -3.70 12.68
C ALA A 153 -18.37 -3.50 11.16
N LYS A 154 -19.21 -4.29 10.49
CA LYS A 154 -19.54 -4.11 9.06
C LYS A 154 -20.18 -2.77 8.75
N ALA A 155 -21.11 -2.31 9.60
CA ALA A 155 -21.74 -1.00 9.40
C ALA A 155 -20.73 0.15 9.55
N MET A 156 -19.80 0.06 10.52
CA MET A 156 -18.73 1.04 10.68
C MET A 156 -17.76 1.02 9.50
N PHE A 157 -17.39 -0.16 9.02
CA PHE A 157 -16.60 -0.33 7.81
C PHE A 157 -17.27 0.31 6.60
N GLN A 158 -18.56 0.03 6.38
CA GLN A 158 -19.32 0.61 5.27
C GLN A 158 -19.37 2.14 5.35
N GLN A 159 -19.66 2.68 6.53
CA GLN A 159 -19.66 4.12 6.75
C GLN A 159 -18.27 4.72 6.50
N ARG A 160 -17.19 4.05 6.91
CA ARG A 160 -15.82 4.48 6.62
C ARG A 160 -15.56 4.51 5.12
N ILE A 161 -15.98 3.50 4.37
CA ILE A 161 -15.79 3.48 2.91
C ILE A 161 -16.61 4.58 2.22
N GLU A 162 -17.82 4.87 2.71
CA GLU A 162 -18.68 5.93 2.16
C GLU A 162 -18.20 7.33 2.52
N THR A 163 -17.55 7.50 3.68
CA THR A 163 -17.10 8.81 4.20
C THR A 163 -15.63 9.10 3.92
N ALA A 164 -14.79 8.07 3.83
CA ALA A 164 -13.44 8.22 3.33
C ALA A 164 -13.57 8.70 1.89
N ASP A 165 -12.73 9.66 1.51
CA ASP A 165 -12.68 10.19 0.17
C ASP A 165 -11.98 9.20 -0.77
N VAL A 166 -12.50 7.96 -0.80
CA VAL A 166 -12.07 6.86 -1.66
C VAL A 166 -12.13 7.30 -3.11
N GLN A 167 -13.07 8.20 -3.45
CA GLN A 167 -13.15 8.84 -4.76
C GLN A 167 -11.90 9.70 -5.04
N THR A 168 -11.50 10.59 -4.12
CA THR A 168 -10.26 11.38 -4.28
C THR A 168 -9.02 10.51 -4.29
N LEU A 169 -8.92 9.52 -3.42
CA LEU A 169 -7.80 8.57 -3.42
C LEU A 169 -7.71 7.79 -4.74
N LEU A 170 -8.82 7.30 -5.27
CA LEU A 170 -8.88 6.64 -6.58
C LEU A 170 -8.56 7.60 -7.73
N ASN A 171 -8.98 8.86 -7.64
CA ASN A 171 -8.68 9.88 -8.64
C ASN A 171 -7.21 10.28 -8.63
N GLU A 172 -6.61 10.47 -7.46
CA GLU A 172 -5.18 10.73 -7.27
C GLU A 172 -4.35 9.54 -7.75
N LEU A 173 -4.80 8.32 -7.43
CA LEU A 173 -4.20 7.09 -7.91
C LEU A 173 -4.22 7.01 -9.44
N SER A 174 -5.38 7.28 -10.04
CA SER A 174 -5.54 7.30 -11.49
C SER A 174 -4.63 8.34 -12.13
N PHE A 175 -4.56 9.55 -11.56
CA PHE A 175 -3.72 10.63 -12.04
C PHE A 175 -2.22 10.29 -11.99
N LYS A 176 -1.73 9.76 -10.86
CA LYS A 176 -0.33 9.33 -10.71
C LYS A 176 0.04 8.19 -11.65
N SER A 177 -0.83 7.18 -11.80
CA SER A 177 -0.66 6.08 -12.76
C SER A 177 -0.57 6.58 -14.20
N GLN A 178 -1.46 7.50 -14.61
CA GLN A 178 -1.42 8.10 -15.93
C GLN A 178 -0.13 8.92 -16.16
N ALA A 179 0.34 9.66 -15.16
CA ALA A 179 1.59 10.42 -15.26
C ALA A 179 2.80 9.49 -15.47
N ALA A 180 2.85 8.36 -14.76
CA ALA A 180 3.94 7.40 -14.91
C ALA A 180 3.88 6.66 -16.27
N ILE A 181 2.69 6.26 -16.74
CA ILE A 181 2.50 5.72 -18.09
C ILE A 181 2.93 6.73 -19.16
N LYS A 182 2.59 8.01 -18.96
CA LYS A 182 2.99 9.07 -19.89
C LYS A 182 4.51 9.21 -19.96
N ARG A 183 5.22 9.18 -18.82
CA ARG A 183 6.69 9.19 -18.79
C ARG A 183 7.29 8.02 -19.57
N LEU A 184 6.72 6.81 -19.44
CA LEU A 184 7.18 5.65 -20.22
C LEU A 184 6.96 5.84 -21.72
N LYS A 185 5.79 6.36 -22.13
CA LYS A 185 5.47 6.61 -23.54
C LYS A 185 6.33 7.71 -24.16
N ASP A 186 6.55 8.80 -23.44
CA ASP A 186 7.40 9.91 -23.90
C ASP A 186 8.84 9.40 -24.15
N ARG A 187 9.33 8.45 -23.32
CA ARG A 187 10.64 7.80 -23.54
C ARG A 187 10.65 6.79 -24.69
N GLU A 188 9.56 6.04 -24.90
CA GLU A 188 9.43 5.17 -26.09
C GLU A 188 9.59 5.97 -27.40
N LEU A 189 9.08 7.20 -27.42
CA LEU A 189 9.21 8.11 -28.56
C LEU A 189 10.62 8.68 -28.72
N GLU A 190 11.38 8.86 -27.64
CA GLU A 190 12.79 9.31 -27.69
C GLU A 190 13.74 8.20 -28.18
N ILE A 191 13.36 6.93 -28.02
CA ILE A 191 14.14 5.76 -28.49
C ILE A 191 13.88 5.45 -29.98
N LYS A 192 12.73 5.84 -30.53
CA LYS A 192 12.34 5.60 -31.94
C LYS A 192 12.89 6.65 -32.90
#